data_AF-A0A1Y1ZE07-F1
#
_entry.id   AF-A0A1Y1ZE07-F1
#
_cell.length_a   1.000
_cell.length_b   1.000
_cell.length_c   1.000
_cell.angle_alpha   90.00
_cell.angle_beta   90.00
_cell.angle_gamma   90.00
#
_symmetry.space_group_name_H-M   'P 1'
#
loop_
_entity.id
_entity.type
_entity.pdbx_description
1 polymer ?
#
loop_
_entity_poly.entity_id
_entity_poly.type
_entity_poly.pdbx_seq_one_letter_code
_entity_poly.pdbx_strand_id
1 'polypeptide(L)'
;MAQQARYPTATAMNISPAHILQAIPNTAVARIPETEFAISDFNSVMAGGPPFRDVPSALVAHLTNPDPASVTPNWLQFLQHFFDRDHGMGNLQDLYLMITRVLLPNQIIEMRQNFLDLEAANAPQPSAQTMQLTRPISAQDMQIVYTRAWPVNPAPAPTRQGQYIPAYRDRPTPTNTPALTRPILRSYTTPDGAAFVNWLQTPIPPAHPPYNMSPVTPQTELAIYLMDDEAWIRDQNRLHPRSLAHRTRRVLEIFWFLAEKNQRVARLRSLGWPRDGLLQL
;
A
#
# COMPACT_ATOMS: atom_id res chain seq x y z
N MET A 1 45.89 40.83 19.95
CA MET A 1 45.76 39.76 18.94
C MET A 1 44.90 38.65 19.54
N ALA A 2 43.61 38.59 19.20
CA ALA A 2 42.66 37.62 19.77
C ALA A 2 42.45 36.46 18.78
N GLN A 3 42.74 35.24 19.20
CA GLN A 3 42.51 34.02 18.42
C GLN A 3 41.01 33.70 18.40
N GLN A 4 40.38 33.78 17.23
CA GLN A 4 39.02 33.30 17.01
C GLN A 4 39.01 31.76 17.00
N ALA A 5 38.29 31.18 17.97
CA ALA A 5 38.00 29.76 18.01
C ALA A 5 37.12 29.38 16.81
N ARG A 6 37.64 28.53 15.92
CA ARG A 6 36.87 27.90 14.84
C ARG A 6 36.01 26.80 15.46
N TYR A 7 34.70 26.99 15.46
CA TYR A 7 33.76 25.91 15.76
C TYR A 7 33.82 24.86 14.64
N PRO A 8 33.79 23.56 14.96
CA PRO A 8 33.73 22.51 13.96
C PRO A 8 32.45 22.63 13.15
N THR A 9 32.60 22.71 11.84
CA THR A 9 31.50 22.70 10.88
C THR A 9 30.77 21.37 11.02
N ALA A 10 29.50 21.42 11.45
CA ALA A 10 28.64 20.23 11.51
C ALA A 10 28.59 19.60 10.12
N THR A 11 29.27 18.46 9.96
CA THR A 11 29.18 17.66 8.74
C THR A 11 27.77 17.10 8.70
N ALA A 12 26.92 17.65 7.83
CA ALA A 12 25.60 17.10 7.60
C ALA A 12 25.77 15.64 7.15
N MET A 13 25.42 14.70 8.02
CA MET A 13 25.38 13.30 7.64
C MET A 13 24.37 13.17 6.52
N ASN A 14 24.85 12.83 5.33
CA ASN A 14 24.04 12.56 4.16
C ASN A 14 23.39 11.18 4.35
N ILE A 15 22.43 11.11 5.28
CA ILE A 15 21.65 9.89 5.52
C ILE A 15 20.68 9.81 4.35
N SER A 16 20.95 8.89 3.42
CA SER A 16 20.01 8.56 2.34
C SER A 16 18.65 8.25 2.97
N PRO A 17 17.55 8.86 2.51
CA PRO A 17 16.21 8.61 3.05
C PRO A 17 15.81 7.14 3.06
N ALA A 18 16.38 6.33 2.15
CA ALA A 18 16.20 4.87 2.11
C ALA A 18 16.67 4.15 3.41
N HIS A 19 17.63 4.73 4.13
CA HIS A 19 18.13 4.17 5.40
C HIS A 19 17.22 4.47 6.59
N ILE A 20 16.37 5.50 6.52
CA ILE A 20 15.51 5.92 7.65
C ILE A 20 14.37 4.92 7.86
N LEU A 21 13.79 4.36 6.78
CA LEU A 21 12.77 3.30 6.89
C LEU A 21 13.34 1.93 7.28
N GLN A 22 14.64 1.68 7.03
CA GLN A 22 15.33 0.44 7.39
C GLN A 22 15.82 0.41 8.84
N ALA A 23 15.88 1.57 9.52
CA ALA A 23 16.38 1.67 10.88
C ALA A 23 15.41 1.17 11.97
N ILE A 24 14.18 0.76 11.61
CA ILE A 24 13.27 0.07 12.53
C ILE A 24 13.56 -1.44 12.41
N PRO A 25 14.17 -2.09 13.41
CA PRO A 25 14.52 -3.51 13.34
C PRO A 25 13.25 -4.36 13.33
N ASN A 26 13.18 -5.41 12.48
CA ASN A 26 12.01 -6.32 12.35
C ASN A 26 10.71 -5.69 11.81
N THR A 27 10.78 -4.71 10.91
CA THR A 27 9.55 -4.16 10.28
C THR A 27 8.83 -5.21 9.43
N ALA A 28 7.49 -5.21 9.52
CA ALA A 28 6.63 -5.95 8.60
C ALA A 28 6.96 -5.66 7.12
N VAL A 29 7.48 -4.46 6.84
CA VAL A 29 7.97 -4.00 5.53
C VAL A 29 9.09 -4.89 4.96
N ALA A 30 10.07 -5.27 5.77
CA ALA A 30 11.20 -6.09 5.31
C ALA A 30 10.78 -7.50 4.84
N ARG A 31 9.57 -7.94 5.19
CA ARG A 31 9.00 -9.22 4.77
C ARG A 31 8.18 -9.12 3.48
N ILE A 32 7.94 -7.91 2.99
CA ILE A 32 7.20 -7.67 1.75
C ILE A 32 8.22 -7.71 0.60
N PRO A 33 8.11 -8.67 -0.34
CA PRO A 33 8.99 -8.70 -1.49
C PRO A 33 8.72 -7.52 -2.41
N GLU A 34 9.73 -7.10 -3.16
CA GLU A 34 9.55 -6.06 -4.18
C GLU A 34 8.59 -6.54 -5.27
N THR A 35 7.85 -5.58 -5.85
CA THR A 35 6.76 -5.85 -6.79
C THR A 35 7.23 -6.68 -7.99
N GLU A 36 8.40 -6.38 -8.57
CA GLU A 36 8.92 -7.09 -9.73
C GLU A 36 9.22 -8.57 -9.45
N PHE A 37 9.88 -8.87 -8.33
CA PHE A 37 10.18 -10.24 -7.91
C PHE A 37 8.90 -11.00 -7.58
N ALA A 38 7.97 -10.36 -6.88
CA ALA A 38 6.72 -10.99 -6.50
C ALA A 38 5.84 -11.30 -7.71
N ILE A 39 5.73 -10.39 -8.69
CA ILE A 39 4.98 -10.64 -9.93
C ILE A 39 5.64 -11.74 -10.77
N SER A 40 6.96 -11.72 -10.89
CA SER A 40 7.72 -12.76 -11.59
C SER A 40 7.49 -14.14 -10.95
N ASP A 41 7.64 -14.23 -9.63
CA ASP A 41 7.41 -15.47 -8.88
C ASP A 41 5.95 -15.92 -8.97
N PHE A 42 5.01 -14.99 -8.88
CA PHE A 42 3.57 -15.24 -9.01
C PHE A 42 3.21 -15.90 -10.36
N ASN A 43 3.81 -15.42 -11.45
CA ASN A 43 3.59 -15.92 -12.82
C ASN A 43 4.46 -17.11 -13.21
N SER A 44 5.47 -17.47 -12.41
CA SER A 44 6.42 -18.55 -12.72
C SER A 44 5.85 -19.98 -12.60
N VAL A 45 4.56 -20.11 -12.27
CA VAL A 45 3.93 -21.43 -12.08
C VAL A 45 3.69 -22.09 -13.42
N MET A 46 4.18 -23.31 -13.59
CA MET A 46 4.05 -24.05 -14.85
C MET A 46 2.59 -24.21 -15.25
N ALA A 47 2.28 -23.93 -16.52
CA ALA A 47 0.99 -24.23 -17.12
C ALA A 47 0.72 -25.74 -17.00
N GLY A 48 -0.33 -26.12 -16.26
CA GLY A 48 -0.73 -27.52 -16.10
C GLY A 48 -0.48 -28.14 -14.72
N GLY A 49 0.17 -27.44 -13.79
CA GLY A 49 0.39 -27.91 -12.41
C GLY A 49 -0.33 -27.05 -11.36
N PRO A 50 -0.92 -27.63 -10.30
CA PRO A 50 -1.45 -26.86 -9.19
C PRO A 50 -0.31 -26.13 -8.42
N PRO A 51 -0.54 -24.90 -7.93
CA PRO A 51 -1.75 -24.10 -8.12
C PRO A 51 -1.84 -23.57 -9.56
N PHE A 52 -2.95 -23.81 -10.25
CA PHE A 52 -3.21 -23.12 -11.51
C PHE A 52 -3.27 -21.62 -11.21
N ARG A 53 -2.53 -20.82 -11.96
CA ARG A 53 -2.54 -19.35 -11.85
C ARG A 53 -2.74 -18.79 -13.24
N ASP A 54 -4.01 -18.73 -13.63
CA ASP A 54 -4.46 -18.10 -14.87
C ASP A 54 -4.97 -16.70 -14.52
N VAL A 55 -4.08 -15.71 -14.59
CA VAL A 55 -4.39 -14.29 -14.42
C VAL A 55 -4.16 -13.60 -15.76
N PRO A 56 -5.09 -12.77 -16.26
CA PRO A 56 -4.93 -12.10 -17.54
C PRO A 56 -3.62 -11.30 -17.61
N SER A 57 -2.81 -11.55 -18.64
CA SER A 57 -1.51 -10.86 -18.82
C SER A 57 -1.65 -9.34 -18.90
N ALA A 58 -2.75 -8.84 -19.48
CA ALA A 58 -3.08 -7.41 -19.51
C ALA A 58 -3.30 -6.84 -18.09
N LEU A 59 -3.93 -7.60 -17.18
CA LEU A 59 -4.08 -7.20 -15.79
C LEU A 59 -2.71 -7.14 -15.11
N VAL A 60 -1.86 -8.15 -15.31
CA VAL A 60 -0.50 -8.18 -14.76
C VAL A 60 0.32 -6.98 -15.27
N ALA A 61 0.20 -6.63 -16.56
CA ALA A 61 0.89 -5.48 -17.13
C ALA A 61 0.52 -4.18 -16.41
N HIS A 62 -0.78 -3.94 -16.17
CA HIS A 62 -1.25 -2.77 -15.41
C HIS A 62 -0.80 -2.77 -13.94
N LEU A 63 -0.65 -3.94 -13.32
CA LEU A 63 -0.12 -4.05 -11.95
C LEU A 63 1.39 -3.82 -11.87
N THR A 64 2.12 -4.19 -12.92
CA THR A 64 3.59 -4.07 -12.96
C THR A 64 4.03 -2.65 -13.28
N ASN A 65 3.36 -2.03 -14.26
CA ASN A 65 3.69 -0.69 -14.73
C ASN A 65 2.40 0.14 -14.86
N PRO A 66 1.87 0.65 -13.73
CA PRO A 66 0.71 1.52 -13.75
C PRO A 66 1.05 2.82 -14.50
N ASP A 67 0.32 3.11 -15.58
CA ASP A 67 0.48 4.35 -16.34
C ASP A 67 -0.63 5.36 -15.99
N PRO A 68 -0.36 6.39 -15.19
CA PRO A 68 -1.33 7.40 -14.81
C PRO A 68 -1.72 8.36 -15.93
N ALA A 69 -0.98 8.39 -17.04
CA ALA A 69 -1.42 9.09 -18.24
C ALA A 69 -2.50 8.31 -18.99
N SER A 70 -2.66 7.01 -18.69
CA SER A 70 -3.68 6.16 -19.28
C SER A 70 -5.02 6.24 -18.53
N VAL A 71 -6.10 5.91 -19.24
CA VAL A 71 -7.43 5.79 -18.65
C VAL A 71 -7.43 4.62 -17.65
N THR A 72 -8.04 4.81 -16.48
CA THR A 72 -8.19 3.76 -15.47
C THR A 72 -8.71 2.48 -16.12
N PRO A 73 -8.02 1.33 -15.96
CA PRO A 73 -8.44 0.10 -16.60
C PRO A 73 -9.83 -0.35 -16.14
N ASN A 74 -10.59 -0.98 -17.05
CA ASN A 74 -11.87 -1.57 -16.69
C ASN A 74 -11.67 -2.87 -15.89
N TRP A 75 -11.44 -2.73 -14.58
CA TRP A 75 -11.17 -3.84 -13.68
C TRP A 75 -12.26 -4.92 -13.73
N LEU A 76 -13.53 -4.52 -13.87
CA LEU A 76 -14.63 -5.48 -13.93
C LEU A 76 -14.50 -6.41 -15.14
N GLN A 77 -14.10 -5.88 -16.29
CA GLN A 77 -13.87 -6.69 -17.49
C GLN A 77 -12.76 -7.71 -17.29
N PHE A 78 -11.66 -7.35 -16.62
CA PHE A 78 -10.62 -8.32 -16.29
C PHE A 78 -11.09 -9.36 -15.27
N LEU A 79 -11.90 -8.96 -14.28
CA LEU A 79 -12.39 -9.87 -13.25
C LEU A 79 -13.44 -10.87 -13.77
N GLN A 80 -14.16 -10.53 -14.85
CA GLN A 80 -15.07 -11.46 -15.53
C GLN A 80 -14.37 -12.75 -15.97
N HIS A 81 -13.09 -12.66 -16.37
CA HIS A 81 -12.27 -13.81 -16.75
C HIS A 81 -12.27 -14.95 -15.72
N PHE A 82 -12.34 -14.62 -14.42
CA PHE A 82 -12.30 -15.62 -13.34
C PHE A 82 -13.63 -16.36 -13.13
N PHE A 83 -14.74 -15.90 -13.72
CA PHE A 83 -16.03 -16.57 -13.58
C PHE A 83 -16.25 -17.67 -14.61
N ASP A 84 -15.54 -17.61 -15.73
CA ASP A 84 -15.71 -18.52 -16.87
C ASP A 84 -14.73 -19.70 -16.86
N ARG A 85 -14.01 -19.92 -15.74
CA ARG A 85 -12.90 -20.89 -15.64
C ARG A 85 -13.07 -21.85 -14.47
N ASP A 86 -12.73 -23.11 -14.69
CA ASP A 86 -12.82 -24.20 -13.70
C ASP A 86 -12.00 -23.96 -12.41
N HIS A 87 -10.97 -23.10 -12.47
CA HIS A 87 -10.13 -22.70 -11.33
C HIS A 87 -10.17 -21.19 -11.04
N GLY A 88 -11.08 -20.46 -11.68
CA GLY A 88 -11.05 -19.00 -11.66
C GLY A 88 -11.26 -18.40 -10.27
N MET A 89 -12.07 -19.02 -9.40
CA MET A 89 -12.22 -18.57 -8.00
C MET A 89 -10.90 -18.70 -7.21
N GLY A 90 -10.17 -19.80 -7.40
CA GLY A 90 -8.86 -19.97 -6.78
C GLY A 90 -7.89 -18.88 -7.23
N ASN A 91 -7.84 -18.61 -8.54
CA ASN A 91 -6.94 -17.59 -9.09
C ASN A 91 -7.32 -16.19 -8.61
N LEU A 92 -8.62 -15.91 -8.46
CA LEU A 92 -9.11 -14.64 -7.92
C LEU A 92 -8.70 -14.44 -6.45
N GLN A 93 -8.76 -15.50 -5.62
CA GLN A 93 -8.27 -15.46 -4.24
C GLN A 93 -6.78 -15.14 -4.18
N ASP A 94 -5.98 -15.79 -5.03
CA ASP A 94 -4.53 -15.58 -5.08
C ASP A 94 -4.19 -14.18 -5.60
N LEU A 95 -4.91 -13.67 -6.60
CA LEU A 95 -4.79 -12.30 -7.08
C LEU A 95 -5.13 -11.28 -5.99
N TYR A 96 -6.25 -11.47 -5.29
CA TYR A 96 -6.67 -10.59 -4.20
C TYR A 96 -5.61 -10.50 -3.10
N LEU A 97 -5.09 -11.65 -2.69
CA LEU A 97 -4.04 -11.74 -1.69
C LEU A 97 -2.72 -11.13 -2.20
N MET A 98 -2.33 -11.36 -3.44
CA MET A 98 -1.15 -10.74 -4.05
C MET A 98 -1.23 -9.21 -4.00
N ILE A 99 -2.38 -8.65 -4.36
CA ILE A 99 -2.60 -7.20 -4.33
C ILE A 99 -2.53 -6.69 -2.88
N THR A 100 -3.29 -7.29 -1.95
CA THR A 100 -3.42 -6.78 -0.57
C THR A 100 -2.21 -7.05 0.32
N ARG A 101 -1.39 -8.05 0.01
CA ARG A 101 -0.22 -8.43 0.83
C ARG A 101 1.11 -7.93 0.29
N VAL A 102 1.17 -7.61 -1.00
CA VAL A 102 2.43 -7.23 -1.65
C VAL A 102 2.29 -5.91 -2.39
N LEU A 103 1.45 -5.87 -3.43
CA LEU A 103 1.45 -4.74 -4.36
C LEU A 103 0.99 -3.45 -3.71
N LEU A 104 -0.14 -3.49 -3.01
CA LEU A 104 -0.71 -2.34 -2.33
C LEU A 104 0.19 -1.87 -1.17
N PRO A 105 0.71 -2.76 -0.30
CA PRO A 105 1.75 -2.38 0.66
C PRO A 105 2.98 -1.70 0.04
N ASN A 106 3.52 -2.21 -1.08
CA ASN A 106 4.65 -1.57 -1.76
C ASN A 106 4.32 -0.14 -2.23
N GLN A 107 3.13 0.08 -2.79
CA GLN A 107 2.68 1.43 -3.16
C GLN A 107 2.59 2.37 -1.95
N ILE A 108 2.14 1.86 -0.80
CA ILE A 108 2.05 2.65 0.43
C ILE A 108 3.44 2.97 0.99
N ILE A 109 4.38 2.02 0.94
CA ILE A 109 5.78 2.21 1.35
C ILE A 109 6.43 3.29 0.49
N GLU A 110 6.28 3.19 -0.83
CA GLU A 110 6.81 4.18 -1.78
C GLU A 110 6.23 5.56 -1.52
N MET A 111 4.92 5.65 -1.30
CA MET A 111 4.25 6.91 -0.96
C MET A 111 4.83 7.54 0.30
N ARG A 112 5.00 6.74 1.35
CA ARG A 112 5.58 7.18 2.62
C ARG A 112 7.01 7.69 2.44
N GLN A 113 7.81 7.03 1.60
CA GLN A 113 9.17 7.46 1.26
C GLN A 113 9.18 8.77 0.47
N ASN A 114 8.30 8.89 -0.52
CA ASN A 114 8.16 10.10 -1.33
C ASN A 114 7.79 11.32 -0.47
N PHE A 115 6.94 11.15 0.54
CA PHE A 115 6.62 12.22 1.49
C PHE A 115 7.79 12.61 2.38
N LEU A 116 8.57 11.64 2.87
CA LEU A 116 9.79 11.90 3.64
C LEU A 116 10.82 12.69 2.83
N ASP A 117 11.02 12.29 1.57
CA ASP A 117 11.96 12.97 0.66
C ASP A 117 11.52 14.40 0.38
N LEU A 118 10.21 14.61 0.25
CA LEU A 118 9.61 15.92 0.05
C LEU A 118 9.71 16.81 1.29
N GLU A 119 9.51 16.27 2.49
CA GLU A 119 9.71 17.00 3.74
C GLU A 119 11.18 17.42 3.87
N ALA A 120 12.12 16.50 3.64
CA ALA A 120 13.55 16.78 3.68
C ALA A 120 13.97 17.85 2.66
N ALA A 121 13.38 17.85 1.46
CA ALA A 121 13.64 18.85 0.43
C ALA A 121 13.10 20.25 0.78
N ASN A 122 12.00 20.32 1.53
CA ASN A 122 11.38 21.58 1.97
C ASN A 122 11.80 22.02 3.37
N ALA A 123 12.65 21.23 4.04
CA ALA A 123 13.24 21.60 5.31
C ALA A 123 13.85 23.00 5.18
N PRO A 124 13.48 23.96 6.05
CA PRO A 124 14.10 25.26 6.05
C PRO A 124 15.61 25.06 6.18
N GLN A 125 16.39 25.50 5.20
CA GLN A 125 17.82 25.61 5.43
C GLN A 125 17.99 26.52 6.65
N PRO A 126 18.92 26.21 7.56
CA PRO A 126 19.17 27.01 8.75
C PRO A 126 19.82 28.36 8.40
N SER A 127 19.15 29.18 7.59
CA SER A 127 19.39 30.61 7.48
C SER A 127 18.65 31.27 8.65
N ALA A 128 19.42 31.89 9.55
CA ALA A 128 19.01 32.44 10.84
C ALA A 128 17.89 33.52 10.81
N GLN A 129 17.24 33.79 9.68
CA GLN A 129 16.33 34.92 9.49
C GLN A 129 14.99 34.57 8.84
N THR A 130 14.69 33.31 8.54
CA THR A 130 13.45 32.93 7.85
C THR A 130 12.63 31.91 8.65
N MET A 131 12.49 32.13 9.96
CA MET A 131 11.41 31.54 10.73
C MET A 131 10.19 32.45 10.57
N GLN A 132 9.23 32.14 9.68
CA GLN A 132 7.79 32.39 9.96
C GLN A 132 6.79 32.10 8.82
N LEU A 133 7.17 31.84 7.56
CA LEU A 133 6.15 31.94 6.48
C LEU A 133 5.99 30.78 5.51
N THR A 134 6.66 29.65 5.70
CA THR A 134 6.40 28.47 4.86
C THR A 134 5.88 27.36 5.76
N ARG A 135 4.56 27.14 5.72
CA ARG A 135 3.93 25.99 6.41
C ARG A 135 4.56 24.73 5.80
N PRO A 136 5.37 23.96 6.54
CA PRO A 136 5.83 22.68 6.03
C PRO A 136 4.59 21.82 5.76
N ILE A 137 4.62 21.08 4.66
CA ILE A 137 3.59 20.08 4.33
C ILE A 137 3.41 19.22 5.57
N SER A 138 2.23 19.29 6.15
CA SER A 138 2.01 18.72 7.47
C SER A 138 1.52 17.29 7.32
N ALA A 139 1.69 16.46 8.35
CA ALA A 139 1.12 15.10 8.38
C ALA A 139 -0.40 15.05 8.07
N GLN A 140 -1.11 16.18 8.18
CA GLN A 140 -2.50 16.31 7.76
C GLN A 140 -2.68 16.15 6.24
N ASP A 141 -1.72 16.55 5.42
CA ASP A 141 -1.77 16.41 3.96
C ASP A 141 -1.61 14.93 3.56
N MET A 142 -0.75 14.18 4.26
CA MET A 142 -0.70 12.72 4.15
C MET A 142 -2.02 12.07 4.58
N GLN A 143 -2.60 12.52 5.68
CA GLN A 143 -3.89 12.02 6.13
C GLN A 143 -4.97 12.28 5.08
N ILE A 144 -4.97 13.42 4.40
CA ILE A 144 -5.90 13.73 3.29
C ILE A 144 -5.79 12.70 2.16
N VAL A 145 -4.58 12.29 1.77
CA VAL A 145 -4.40 11.25 0.73
C VAL A 145 -5.01 9.91 1.15
N TYR A 146 -4.81 9.50 2.41
CA TYR A 146 -5.32 8.21 2.90
C TYR A 146 -6.80 8.22 3.35
N THR A 147 -7.36 9.38 3.71
CA THR A 147 -8.71 9.48 4.33
C THR A 147 -9.72 10.30 3.54
N ARG A 148 -9.30 11.30 2.76
CA ARG A 148 -10.18 12.37 2.28
C ARG A 148 -10.22 12.53 0.76
N ALA A 149 -9.14 12.17 0.08
CA ALA A 149 -9.00 12.31 -1.38
C ALA A 149 -9.61 11.16 -2.17
N TRP A 150 -10.03 10.09 -1.50
CA TRP A 150 -10.70 9.00 -2.18
C TRP A 150 -12.19 9.33 -2.26
N PRO A 151 -12.78 9.47 -3.47
CA PRO A 151 -14.22 9.49 -3.57
C PRO A 151 -14.69 8.14 -3.05
N VAL A 152 -15.13 8.13 -1.80
CA VAL A 152 -16.05 7.12 -1.30
C VAL A 152 -17.28 7.35 -2.15
N ASN A 153 -17.28 6.76 -3.35
CA ASN A 153 -18.52 6.49 -4.02
C ASN A 153 -19.27 5.68 -2.96
N PRO A 154 -20.40 6.16 -2.43
CA PRO A 154 -21.16 5.41 -1.45
C PRO A 154 -21.87 4.27 -2.19
N ALA A 155 -21.10 3.42 -2.88
CA ALA A 155 -21.43 2.01 -2.85
C ALA A 155 -21.62 1.73 -1.37
N PRO A 156 -22.82 1.33 -0.94
CA PRO A 156 -23.14 1.22 0.47
C PRO A 156 -22.01 0.43 1.07
N ALA A 157 -21.19 1.09 1.92
CA ALA A 157 -20.21 0.40 2.74
C ALA A 157 -21.02 -0.75 3.30
N PRO A 158 -20.72 -2.02 2.95
CA PRO A 158 -21.64 -3.12 3.12
C PRO A 158 -22.13 -2.98 4.54
N THR A 159 -23.37 -2.52 4.66
CA THR A 159 -23.85 -2.07 5.95
C THR A 159 -23.69 -3.33 6.75
N ARG A 160 -22.95 -3.28 7.85
CA ARG A 160 -22.85 -4.42 8.79
C ARG A 160 -24.24 -4.89 9.26
N GLN A 161 -25.31 -4.27 8.79
CA GLN A 161 -26.71 -4.45 9.12
C GLN A 161 -27.62 -4.80 7.91
N GLY A 162 -27.10 -5.06 6.70
CA GLY A 162 -27.96 -5.24 5.49
C GLY A 162 -27.99 -6.62 4.83
N GLN A 163 -26.98 -7.46 5.04
CA GLN A 163 -26.96 -8.85 4.59
C GLN A 163 -26.33 -9.67 5.71
N TYR A 164 -27.10 -10.61 6.24
CA TYR A 164 -26.77 -11.52 7.33
C TYR A 164 -25.26 -11.85 7.42
N ILE A 165 -24.53 -11.13 8.28
CA ILE A 165 -23.29 -11.59 8.88
C ILE A 165 -23.77 -12.33 10.12
N PRO A 166 -23.73 -13.68 10.19
CA PRO A 166 -23.91 -14.34 11.47
C PRO A 166 -22.94 -13.69 12.43
N ALA A 167 -23.44 -13.20 13.57
CA ALA A 167 -22.60 -12.66 14.62
C ALA A 167 -21.42 -13.62 14.81
N TYR A 168 -20.22 -13.08 14.96
CA TYR A 168 -18.96 -13.83 15.15
C TYR A 168 -19.04 -14.89 16.28
N ARG A 169 -20.12 -14.90 17.08
CA ARG A 169 -20.42 -15.81 18.19
C ARG A 169 -21.27 -17.04 17.85
N ASP A 170 -21.97 -17.09 16.72
CA ASP A 170 -22.82 -18.23 16.35
C ASP A 170 -22.26 -19.02 15.15
N ARG A 171 -20.96 -18.86 14.87
CA ARG A 171 -20.30 -19.54 13.76
C ARG A 171 -20.20 -21.04 14.09
N PRO A 172 -20.86 -21.95 13.35
CA PRO A 172 -20.55 -23.36 13.49
C PRO A 172 -19.06 -23.54 13.25
N THR A 173 -18.40 -24.18 14.21
CA THR A 173 -16.98 -24.52 14.15
C THR A 173 -16.74 -25.19 12.80
N PRO A 174 -15.84 -24.66 11.94
CA PRO A 174 -15.54 -25.33 10.68
C PRO A 174 -15.16 -26.77 11.00
N THR A 175 -15.74 -27.72 10.28
CA THR A 175 -15.22 -29.08 10.21
C THR A 175 -13.72 -28.96 9.95
N ASN A 176 -12.91 -29.58 10.81
CA ASN A 176 -11.45 -29.46 10.92
C ASN A 176 -10.66 -29.96 9.69
N THR A 177 -11.13 -29.69 8.47
CA THR A 177 -10.28 -29.77 7.30
C THR A 177 -9.54 -28.44 7.26
N PRO A 178 -8.27 -28.36 7.72
CA PRO A 178 -7.50 -27.13 7.58
C PRO A 178 -7.54 -26.74 6.12
N ALA A 179 -8.09 -25.57 5.81
CA ALA A 179 -7.95 -24.99 4.50
C ALA A 179 -6.45 -24.96 4.22
N LEU A 180 -5.99 -25.76 3.25
CA LEU A 180 -4.59 -25.84 2.88
C LEU A 180 -4.11 -24.41 2.62
N THR A 181 -3.27 -23.90 3.51
CA THR A 181 -2.60 -22.61 3.37
C THR A 181 -1.61 -22.74 2.22
N ARG A 182 -2.11 -22.58 1.00
CA ARG A 182 -1.26 -22.51 -0.18
C ARG A 182 -0.57 -21.15 -0.19
N PRO A 183 0.76 -21.07 -0.36
CA PRO A 183 1.43 -19.77 -0.40
C PRO A 183 1.12 -19.04 -1.72
N ILE A 184 1.00 -17.71 -1.67
CA ILE A 184 0.76 -16.86 -2.86
C ILE A 184 2.02 -16.75 -3.72
N LEU A 185 3.19 -16.85 -3.09
CA LEU A 185 4.50 -16.82 -3.73
C LEU A 185 5.21 -18.15 -3.47
N ARG A 186 6.04 -18.62 -4.40
CA ARG A 186 6.79 -19.88 -4.21
C ARG A 186 8.01 -19.63 -3.35
N SER A 187 8.61 -18.46 -3.51
CA SER A 187 9.89 -18.10 -2.92
C SER A 187 9.75 -17.37 -1.58
N TYR A 188 8.52 -16.95 -1.23
CA TYR A 188 8.25 -16.12 -0.05
C TYR A 188 7.03 -16.61 0.73
N THR A 189 7.09 -16.46 2.06
CA THR A 189 5.92 -16.56 2.91
C THR A 189 4.97 -15.40 2.63
N THR A 190 3.66 -15.64 2.64
CA THR A 190 2.66 -14.56 2.55
C THR A 190 2.91 -13.52 3.66
N PRO A 191 3.08 -12.22 3.32
CA PRO A 191 3.21 -11.17 4.32
C PRO A 191 1.99 -11.07 5.24
N ASP A 192 2.22 -10.80 6.52
CA ASP A 192 1.16 -10.57 7.51
C ASP A 192 0.63 -9.13 7.39
N GLY A 193 -0.61 -9.01 6.93
CA GLY A 193 -1.25 -7.71 6.77
C GLY A 193 -1.58 -7.00 8.09
N ALA A 194 -1.83 -7.73 9.19
CA ALA A 194 -2.02 -7.10 10.50
C ALA A 194 -0.72 -6.47 11.00
N ALA A 195 0.41 -7.17 10.81
CA ALA A 195 1.73 -6.62 11.10
C ALA A 195 2.02 -5.38 10.25
N PHE A 196 1.63 -5.38 8.97
CA PHE A 196 1.79 -4.20 8.10
C PHE A 196 0.92 -3.02 8.54
N VAL A 197 -0.35 -3.26 8.92
CA VAL A 197 -1.22 -2.19 9.44
C VAL A 197 -0.68 -1.61 10.76
N ASN A 198 -0.12 -2.44 11.64
CA ASN A 198 0.56 -1.94 12.85
C ASN A 198 1.76 -1.05 12.49
N TRP A 199 2.52 -1.40 11.44
CA TRP A 199 3.60 -0.54 10.94
C TRP A 199 3.09 0.79 10.36
N LEU A 200 1.92 0.80 9.69
CA LEU A 200 1.30 2.05 9.21
C LEU A 200 0.92 2.99 10.35
N GLN A 201 0.56 2.45 11.51
CA GLN A 201 0.25 3.24 12.71
C GLN A 201 1.50 3.77 13.41
N THR A 202 2.69 3.28 13.06
CA THR A 202 3.94 3.77 13.65
C THR A 202 4.19 5.19 13.15
N PRO A 203 4.37 6.20 14.05
CA PRO A 203 4.65 7.56 13.64
C PRO A 203 5.85 7.66 12.70
N ILE A 204 5.79 8.58 11.75
CA ILE A 204 6.95 8.93 10.93
C ILE A 204 7.81 9.87 11.77
N PRO A 205 9.08 9.51 12.09
CA PRO A 205 9.96 10.44 12.75
C PRO A 205 10.18 11.64 11.82
N PRO A 206 10.01 12.89 12.29
CA PRO A 206 10.29 14.04 11.45
C PRO A 206 11.75 14.08 11.03
N ALA A 207 12.00 14.59 9.82
CA ALA A 207 13.37 14.89 9.38
C ALA A 207 14.03 15.96 10.28
N HIS A 208 13.23 16.91 10.82
CA HIS A 208 13.70 17.95 11.74
C HIS A 208 12.69 18.20 12.89
N PRO A 209 13.12 18.16 14.17
CA PRO A 209 12.29 18.61 15.28
C PRO A 209 11.94 20.11 15.14
N PRO A 210 10.79 20.58 15.64
CA PRO A 210 9.90 19.97 16.62
C PRO A 210 8.63 19.30 16.05
N TYR A 211 8.58 19.03 14.75
CA TYR A 211 7.34 18.60 14.09
C TYR A 211 7.02 17.12 14.36
N ASN A 212 6.30 16.79 15.44
CA ASN A 212 5.77 15.44 15.57
C ASN A 212 4.67 15.23 14.52
N MET A 213 4.94 14.36 13.54
CA MET A 213 3.89 13.89 12.63
C MET A 213 2.90 13.03 13.41
N SER A 214 1.65 13.47 13.49
CA SER A 214 0.58 12.67 14.08
C SER A 214 0.49 11.32 13.36
N PRO A 215 0.25 10.22 14.11
CA PRO A 215 0.07 8.90 13.50
C PRO A 215 -1.06 8.96 12.46
N VAL A 216 -0.85 8.30 11.32
CA VAL A 216 -1.90 8.12 10.31
C VAL A 216 -3.05 7.38 10.99
N THR A 217 -4.25 7.98 10.97
CA THR A 217 -5.39 7.51 11.77
C THR A 217 -5.77 6.05 11.50
N PRO A 218 -6.26 5.30 12.51
CA PRO A 218 -6.24 3.84 12.53
C PRO A 218 -7.38 3.14 11.76
N GLN A 219 -8.26 3.88 11.07
CA GLN A 219 -9.53 3.33 10.56
C GLN A 219 -9.86 3.85 9.16
N THR A 220 -8.98 3.61 8.20
CA THR A 220 -9.27 3.84 6.79
C THR A 220 -9.92 2.59 6.17
N GLU A 221 -10.71 2.76 5.11
CA GLU A 221 -11.28 1.64 4.34
C GLU A 221 -10.18 0.66 3.90
N LEU A 222 -9.01 1.19 3.56
CA LEU A 222 -7.79 0.45 3.21
C LEU A 222 -7.39 -0.57 4.29
N ALA A 223 -7.46 -0.21 5.57
CA ALA A 223 -7.09 -1.10 6.66
C ALA A 223 -7.96 -2.37 6.70
N ILE A 224 -9.23 -2.28 6.28
CA ILE A 224 -10.14 -3.43 6.24
C ILE A 224 -9.61 -4.48 5.25
N TYR A 225 -9.18 -4.06 4.06
CA TYR A 225 -8.66 -4.99 3.05
C TYR A 225 -7.28 -5.53 3.42
N LEU A 226 -6.42 -4.67 3.98
CA LEU A 226 -5.09 -5.08 4.44
C LEU A 226 -5.14 -6.04 5.63
N MET A 227 -6.21 -6.03 6.44
CA MET A 227 -6.36 -6.91 7.61
C MET A 227 -7.21 -8.16 7.35
N ASP A 228 -7.72 -8.36 6.13
CA ASP A 228 -8.53 -9.55 5.84
C ASP A 228 -7.75 -10.82 6.17
N ASP A 229 -8.40 -11.77 6.83
CA ASP A 229 -7.80 -13.05 7.20
C ASP A 229 -7.64 -13.95 5.96
N GLU A 230 -6.45 -14.53 5.77
CA GLU A 230 -6.15 -15.37 4.61
C GLU A 230 -7.01 -16.64 4.59
N ALA A 231 -7.22 -17.30 5.73
CA ALA A 231 -8.08 -18.48 5.81
C ALA A 231 -9.53 -18.13 5.48
N TRP A 232 -10.00 -16.94 5.86
CA TRP A 232 -11.32 -16.46 5.48
C TRP A 232 -11.44 -16.16 3.98
N ILE A 233 -10.41 -15.58 3.35
CA ILE A 233 -10.39 -15.36 1.89
C ILE A 233 -10.39 -16.69 1.14
N ARG A 234 -9.63 -17.67 1.63
CA ARG A 234 -9.49 -19.00 1.00
C ARG A 234 -10.69 -19.91 1.21
N ASP A 235 -11.49 -19.70 2.26
CA ASP A 235 -12.69 -20.49 2.54
C ASP A 235 -13.83 -20.14 1.57
N GLN A 236 -13.99 -20.99 0.55
CA GLN A 236 -15.03 -20.86 -0.48
C GLN A 236 -16.45 -20.94 0.08
N ASN A 237 -16.66 -21.56 1.25
CA ASN A 237 -17.97 -21.62 1.90
C ASN A 237 -18.32 -20.30 2.60
N ARG A 238 -17.34 -19.42 2.83
CA ARG A 238 -17.51 -18.17 3.57
C ARG A 238 -17.55 -16.95 2.68
N LEU A 239 -16.74 -16.94 1.62
CA LEU A 239 -16.63 -15.78 0.74
C LEU A 239 -17.19 -16.09 -0.65
N HIS A 240 -18.38 -15.56 -0.93
CA HIS A 240 -19.02 -15.71 -2.22
C HIS A 240 -18.16 -15.10 -3.36
N PRO A 241 -18.02 -15.75 -4.53
CA PRO A 241 -17.15 -15.29 -5.61
C PRO A 241 -17.41 -13.85 -6.07
N ARG A 242 -18.68 -13.46 -6.20
CA ARG A 242 -19.06 -12.08 -6.53
C ARG A 242 -18.57 -11.08 -5.49
N SER A 243 -18.67 -11.41 -4.20
CA SER A 243 -18.19 -10.56 -3.12
C SER A 243 -16.67 -10.40 -3.17
N LEU A 244 -15.93 -11.50 -3.41
CA LEU A 244 -14.49 -11.42 -3.62
C LEU A 244 -14.13 -10.57 -4.83
N ALA A 245 -14.83 -10.70 -5.96
CA ALA A 245 -14.58 -9.88 -7.14
C ALA A 245 -14.85 -8.39 -6.87
N HIS A 246 -15.92 -8.04 -6.16
CA HIS A 246 -16.17 -6.65 -5.75
C HIS A 246 -15.06 -6.09 -4.87
N ARG A 247 -14.60 -6.87 -3.88
CA ARG A 247 -13.46 -6.47 -3.03
C ARG A 247 -12.17 -6.35 -3.83
N THR A 248 -11.92 -7.29 -4.75
CA THR A 248 -10.75 -7.29 -5.63
C THR A 248 -10.73 -6.07 -6.55
N ARG A 249 -11.87 -5.74 -7.16
CA ARG A 249 -12.04 -4.50 -7.91
C ARG A 249 -11.71 -3.29 -7.05
N ARG A 250 -12.24 -3.24 -5.83
CA ARG A 250 -12.03 -2.10 -4.94
C ARG A 250 -10.56 -1.92 -4.57
N VAL A 251 -9.84 -2.99 -4.26
CA VAL A 251 -8.39 -2.89 -3.98
C VAL A 251 -7.57 -2.54 -5.22
N LEU A 252 -7.99 -2.95 -6.43
CA LEU A 252 -7.37 -2.53 -7.70
C LEU A 252 -7.54 -1.03 -7.94
N GLU A 253 -8.73 -0.48 -7.69
CA GLU A 253 -8.99 0.95 -7.79
C GLU A 253 -8.08 1.74 -6.82
N ILE A 254 -7.97 1.28 -5.56
CA ILE A 254 -7.10 1.90 -4.55
C ILE A 254 -5.62 1.82 -4.98
N PHE A 255 -5.18 0.64 -5.43
CA PHE A 255 -3.81 0.43 -5.92
C PHE A 255 -3.48 1.42 -7.04
N TRP A 256 -4.36 1.54 -8.03
CA TRP A 256 -4.16 2.41 -9.19
C TRP A 256 -3.98 3.86 -8.79
N PHE A 257 -4.79 4.35 -7.85
CA PHE A 257 -4.66 5.71 -7.36
C PHE A 257 -3.37 5.97 -6.61
N LEU A 258 -2.95 5.05 -5.74
CA LEU A 258 -1.69 5.23 -5.03
C LEU A 258 -0.52 5.25 -6.01
N ALA A 259 -0.55 4.38 -7.03
CA ALA A 259 0.43 4.39 -8.10
C ALA A 259 0.45 5.71 -8.88
N GLU A 260 -0.71 6.25 -9.25
CA GLU A 260 -0.81 7.56 -9.91
C GLU A 260 -0.19 8.67 -9.07
N LYS A 261 -0.52 8.70 -7.77
CA LYS A 261 0.02 9.68 -6.85
C LYS A 261 1.53 9.52 -6.68
N ASN A 262 2.04 8.30 -6.54
CA ASN A 262 3.48 8.02 -6.44
C ASN A 262 4.23 8.56 -7.66
N GLN A 263 3.76 8.23 -8.86
CA GLN A 263 4.39 8.70 -10.08
C GLN A 263 4.33 10.22 -10.23
N ARG A 264 3.22 10.85 -9.82
CA ARG A 264 3.13 12.32 -9.84
C ARG A 264 4.13 12.96 -8.89
N VAL A 265 4.30 12.41 -7.68
CA VAL A 265 5.29 12.89 -6.73
C VAL A 265 6.72 12.65 -7.24
N ALA A 266 7.00 11.47 -7.83
CA ALA A 266 8.27 11.18 -8.48
C ALA A 266 8.57 12.14 -9.65
N ARG A 267 7.55 12.53 -10.43
CA ARG A 267 7.69 13.56 -11.47
C ARG A 267 8.03 14.92 -10.88
N LEU A 268 7.33 15.36 -9.82
CA LEU A 268 7.66 16.60 -9.13
C LEU A 268 9.09 16.59 -8.57
N ARG A 269 9.55 15.44 -8.04
CA ARG A 269 10.93 15.22 -7.63
C ARG A 269 11.92 15.46 -8.76
N SER A 270 11.66 14.87 -9.92
CA SER A 270 12.52 15.02 -11.11
C SER A 270 12.62 16.46 -11.62
N LEU A 271 11.63 17.30 -11.28
CA LEU A 271 11.57 18.73 -11.60
C LEU A 271 12.11 19.63 -10.48
N GLY A 272 12.69 19.05 -9.42
CA GLY A 272 13.28 19.79 -8.31
C GLY A 272 12.30 20.33 -7.27
N TRP A 273 11.15 19.66 -7.08
CA TRP A 273 10.14 20.00 -6.07
C TRP A 273 9.66 21.46 -6.14
N PRO A 274 9.00 21.89 -7.23
CA PRO A 274 8.52 23.26 -7.34
C PRO A 274 7.61 23.61 -6.15
N ARG A 275 7.93 24.70 -5.44
CA ARG A 275 7.24 25.12 -4.20
C ARG A 275 5.72 25.24 -4.35
N ASP A 276 5.24 25.55 -5.55
CA ASP A 276 3.81 25.77 -5.84
C ASP A 276 3.08 24.50 -6.32
N GLY A 277 3.80 23.43 -6.68
CA GLY A 277 3.22 22.21 -7.29
C GLY A 277 2.49 21.29 -6.30
N LEU A 278 2.62 21.57 -5.01
CA LEU A 278 2.15 20.70 -3.91
C LEU A 278 0.66 20.85 -3.61
N LEU A 279 0.08 22.01 -3.90
CA LEU A 279 -1.35 22.27 -3.71
C LEU A 279 -2.25 21.52 -4.70
N GLN A 280 -1.65 20.85 -5.69
CA GLN A 280 -2.39 20.14 -6.74
C GLN A 280 -2.40 18.61 -6.57
N LEU A 281 -1.65 18.05 -5.61
CA LEU A 281 -1.61 16.61 -5.31
C LEU A 281 -2.92 16.15 -4.67
#